data_AF-A0A4R1QKR9-F1
#
_entry.id   AF-A0A4R1QKR9-F1
#
_cell.length_a   1.000
_cell.length_b   1.000
_cell.length_c   1.000
_cell.angle_alpha   90.00
_cell.angle_beta   90.00
_cell.angle_gamma   90.00
#
_symmetry.space_group_name_H-M   'P 1'
#
loop_
_entity.id
_entity.type
_entity.pdbx_description
1 polymer ?
#
loop_
_entity_poly.entity_id
_entity_poly.type
_entity_poly.pdbx_seq_one_letter_code
_entity_poly.pdbx_strand_id
1 'polypeptide(L)'
;MDVERYWSAALAQEAETMRHFFRKDAIIRWPNTNEQFTVEEFLRANCEYPGSWAGEVERVEQIGDLIITVVHVYSRDKTVSCHVTSFMRTENDRIVFLDEYWGDDGNPPQWRKEKGLGTAIR
;
A
#
# COMPACT_ATOMS: atom_id res chain seq x y z
N MET A 1 -8.30 10.02 10.07
CA MET A 1 -6.98 9.37 10.21
C MET A 1 -5.97 10.15 9.36
N ASP A 2 -4.74 10.35 9.84
CA ASP A 2 -3.68 11.00 9.06
C ASP A 2 -3.02 9.99 8.10
N VAL A 3 -3.48 10.00 6.84
CA VAL A 3 -3.09 9.05 5.79
C VAL A 3 -1.63 9.23 5.37
N GLU A 4 -1.18 10.47 5.23
CA GLU A 4 0.19 10.79 4.83
C GLU A 4 1.19 10.27 5.88
N ARG A 5 0.87 10.46 7.16
CA ARG A 5 1.72 9.95 8.24
C ARG A 5 1.71 8.43 8.34
N TYR A 6 0.58 7.78 8.07
CA TYR A 6 0.51 6.32 7.99
C TYR A 6 1.45 5.79 6.90
N TRP A 7 1.34 6.32 5.67
CA TRP A 7 2.18 5.88 4.55
C TRP A 7 3.65 6.23 4.76
N SER A 8 3.95 7.41 5.31
CA SER A 8 5.32 7.77 5.67
C SER A 8 5.92 6.77 6.68
N ALA A 9 5.14 6.31 7.65
CA ALA A 9 5.60 5.32 8.63
C ALA A 9 5.77 3.93 8.01
N ALA A 10 4.85 3.51 7.13
CA ALA A 10 4.94 2.24 6.41
C ALA A 10 6.18 2.20 5.49
N LEU A 11 6.41 3.25 4.71
CA LEU A 11 7.58 3.35 3.82
C LEU A 11 8.91 3.44 4.59
N ALA A 12 8.88 4.02 5.78
CA ALA A 12 10.04 4.08 6.69
C ALA A 12 10.20 2.80 7.55
N GLN A 13 9.28 1.84 7.44
CA GLN A 13 9.26 0.61 8.24
C GLN A 13 9.26 0.89 9.76
N GLU A 14 8.51 1.93 10.18
CA GLU A 14 8.39 2.34 11.59
C GLU A 14 7.20 1.65 12.28
N ALA A 15 7.41 0.41 12.74
CA ALA A 15 6.36 -0.42 13.34
C ALA A 15 5.56 0.28 14.45
N GLU A 16 6.23 0.99 15.37
CA GLU A 16 5.55 1.67 16.48
C GLU A 16 4.70 2.86 16.01
N THR A 17 5.16 3.62 15.01
CA THR A 17 4.37 4.69 14.42
C THR A 17 3.16 4.12 13.68
N MET A 18 3.35 3.06 12.87
CA MET A 18 2.26 2.37 12.17
C MET A 18 1.22 1.81 13.14
N ARG A 19 1.66 1.18 14.24
CA ARG A 19 0.81 0.59 15.27
C ARG A 19 -0.26 1.55 15.80
N HIS A 20 0.05 2.84 15.91
CA HIS A 20 -0.90 3.85 16.38
C HIS A 20 -2.12 4.04 15.47
N PHE A 21 -2.00 3.68 14.19
CA PHE A 21 -3.08 3.78 13.21
C PHE A 21 -4.03 2.59 13.24
N PHE A 22 -3.71 1.49 13.93
CA PHE A 22 -4.54 0.29 13.96
C PHE A 22 -5.32 0.14 15.26
N ARG A 23 -6.55 -0.36 15.14
CA ARG A 23 -7.25 -1.00 16.26
C ARG A 23 -6.56 -2.33 16.54
N LYS A 24 -6.41 -2.72 17.80
CA LYS A 24 -5.62 -3.91 18.19
C LYS A 24 -6.09 -5.21 17.53
N ASP A 25 -7.39 -5.34 17.30
CA ASP A 25 -8.08 -6.47 16.67
C ASP A 25 -8.38 -6.23 15.18
N ALA A 26 -7.73 -5.25 14.54
CA ALA A 26 -7.90 -5.03 13.12
C ALA A 26 -7.44 -6.24 12.31
N ILE A 27 -8.12 -6.46 11.19
CA ILE A 27 -7.81 -7.54 10.24
C ILE A 27 -7.21 -6.92 8.99
N ILE A 28 -6.05 -7.44 8.58
CA ILE A 28 -5.37 -7.02 7.36
C ILE A 28 -5.37 -8.18 6.38
N ARG A 29 -5.57 -7.92 5.09
CA ARG A 29 -5.53 -8.94 4.03
C ARG A 29 -4.72 -8.47 2.85
N TRP A 30 -3.98 -9.41 2.28
CA TRP A 30 -3.28 -9.27 1.01
C TRP A 30 -3.88 -10.28 0.01
N PRO A 31 -4.88 -9.87 -0.79
CA PRO A 31 -5.55 -10.79 -1.71
C PRO A 31 -4.63 -11.33 -2.81
N ASN A 32 -3.56 -10.59 -3.19
CA ASN A 32 -2.58 -11.04 -4.18
C ASN A 32 -1.93 -12.39 -3.83
N THR A 33 -1.75 -12.66 -2.54
CA THR A 33 -1.12 -13.87 -2.01
C THR A 33 -2.09 -14.75 -1.22
N ASN A 34 -3.37 -14.35 -1.13
CA ASN A 34 -4.41 -15.03 -0.37
C ASN A 34 -4.08 -15.15 1.14
N GLU A 35 -3.59 -14.07 1.73
CA GLU A 35 -3.16 -14.03 3.14
C GLU A 35 -4.04 -13.09 3.99
N GLN A 36 -4.15 -13.42 5.28
CA GLN A 36 -4.79 -12.60 6.30
C GLN A 36 -3.88 -12.52 7.53
N PHE A 37 -3.75 -11.32 8.09
CA PHE A 37 -2.85 -11.00 9.20
C PHE A 37 -3.60 -10.33 10.35
N THR A 38 -3.11 -10.59 11.56
CA THR A 38 -3.29 -9.68 12.70
C THR A 38 -2.42 -8.44 12.54
N VAL A 39 -2.66 -7.40 13.35
CA VAL A 39 -1.81 -6.19 13.36
C VAL A 39 -0.34 -6.54 13.61
N GLU A 40 -0.03 -7.41 14.58
CA GLU A 40 1.37 -7.76 14.89
C GLU A 40 2.06 -8.47 13.72
N GLU A 41 1.36 -9.40 13.08
CA GLU A 41 1.90 -10.12 11.92
C GLU A 41 2.11 -9.19 10.74
N PHE A 42 1.16 -8.28 10.47
CA PHE A 42 1.29 -7.29 9.40
C PHE A 42 2.46 -6.33 9.63
N LEU A 43 2.61 -5.80 10.86
CA LEU A 43 3.73 -4.91 11.19
C LEU A 43 5.08 -5.61 11.01
N ARG A 44 5.19 -6.88 11.44
CA ARG A 44 6.40 -7.69 11.22
C ARG A 44 6.64 -7.95 9.75
N ALA A 45 5.62 -8.39 9.01
CA ALA A 45 5.74 -8.66 7.57
C ALA A 45 6.21 -7.42 6.80
N ASN A 46 5.69 -6.23 7.13
CA ASN A 46 6.06 -4.98 6.49
C ASN A 46 7.48 -4.51 6.89
N CYS A 47 7.82 -4.55 8.18
CA CYS A 47 9.08 -3.99 8.70
C CYS A 47 10.27 -4.96 8.62
N GLU A 48 10.04 -6.28 8.60
CA GLU A 48 11.08 -7.28 8.36
C GLU A 48 11.35 -7.50 6.86
N TYR A 49 10.50 -6.96 5.97
CA TYR A 49 10.69 -7.09 4.53
C TYR A 49 12.02 -6.43 4.10
N PRO A 50 12.92 -7.16 3.42
CA PRO A 50 14.25 -6.64 3.09
C PRO A 50 14.21 -5.39 2.19
N GLY A 51 15.20 -4.54 2.34
CA GLY A 51 15.43 -3.40 1.45
C GLY A 51 15.13 -2.06 2.11
N SER A 52 15.05 -1.02 1.28
CA SER A 52 14.66 0.32 1.73
C SER A 52 13.69 0.90 0.73
N TRP A 53 12.62 1.46 1.26
CA TRP A 53 11.45 1.85 0.49
C TRP A 53 11.28 3.36 0.49
N ALA A 54 10.57 3.83 -0.52
CA ALA A 54 10.09 5.19 -0.67
C ALA A 54 8.83 5.13 -1.55
N GLY A 55 8.08 6.21 -1.57
CA GLY A 55 6.83 6.24 -2.31
C GLY A 55 6.15 7.59 -2.25
N GLU A 56 5.06 7.69 -3.00
CA GLU A 56 4.25 8.89 -3.13
C GLU A 56 2.77 8.50 -3.09
N VAL A 57 2.00 9.21 -2.26
CA VAL A 57 0.55 9.07 -2.23
C VAL A 57 -0.01 9.81 -3.44
N GLU A 58 -0.45 9.07 -4.45
CA GLU A 58 -0.94 9.66 -5.70
C GLU A 58 -2.41 10.07 -5.61
N ARG A 59 -3.18 9.35 -4.80
CA ARG A 59 -4.62 9.57 -4.65
C ARG A 59 -5.12 9.12 -3.29
N VAL A 60 -6.01 9.92 -2.71
CA VAL A 60 -6.79 9.58 -1.53
C VAL A 60 -8.26 9.87 -1.82
N GLU A 61 -9.12 8.90 -1.55
CA GLU A 61 -10.57 9.04 -1.61
C GLU A 61 -11.17 8.67 -0.26
N GLN A 62 -12.18 9.39 0.20
CA GLN A 62 -12.88 9.08 1.44
C GLN A 62 -14.38 8.96 1.20
N ILE A 63 -14.95 7.84 1.64
CA ILE A 63 -16.38 7.52 1.53
C ILE A 63 -16.86 7.07 2.91
N GLY A 64 -17.37 8.01 3.69
CA GLY A 64 -17.77 7.75 5.08
C GLY A 64 -16.57 7.32 5.94
N ASP A 65 -16.64 6.11 6.46
CA ASP A 65 -15.61 5.46 7.30
C ASP A 65 -14.54 4.70 6.48
N LEU A 66 -14.73 4.59 5.16
CA LEU A 66 -13.76 4.01 4.23
C LEU A 66 -12.83 5.08 3.68
N ILE A 67 -11.54 4.83 3.78
CA ILE A 67 -10.48 5.56 3.08
C ILE A 67 -9.88 4.63 2.03
N ILE A 68 -9.70 5.12 0.81
CA ILE A 68 -9.04 4.40 -0.28
C ILE A 68 -7.80 5.21 -0.68
N THR A 69 -6.64 4.56 -0.73
CA THR A 69 -5.40 5.20 -1.17
C THR A 69 -4.84 4.48 -2.38
N VAL A 70 -4.28 5.23 -3.33
CA VAL A 70 -3.39 4.73 -4.37
C VAL A 70 -2.02 5.33 -4.11
N VAL A 71 -1.02 4.47 -3.95
CA VAL A 71 0.35 4.86 -3.59
C VAL A 71 1.32 4.19 -4.55
N HIS A 72 2.21 5.00 -5.13
CA HIS A 72 3.36 4.48 -5.85
C HIS A 72 4.45 4.13 -4.84
N VAL A 73 4.78 2.85 -4.73
CA VAL A 73 5.81 2.33 -3.80
C VAL A 73 6.96 1.78 -4.63
N TYR A 74 8.18 2.16 -4.28
CA TYR A 74 9.38 1.71 -4.98
C TYR A 74 10.55 1.51 -4.02
N SER A 75 11.42 0.56 -4.38
CA SER A 75 12.69 0.41 -3.68
C SER A 75 13.60 1.61 -3.99
N ARG A 76 14.46 2.01 -3.05
CA ARG A 76 15.37 3.14 -3.23
C ARG A 76 16.42 2.91 -4.32
N ASP A 77 16.77 1.66 -4.57
CA ASP A 77 17.64 1.26 -5.68
C ASP A 77 16.89 1.17 -7.02
N LYS A 78 15.58 1.46 -7.03
CA LYS A 78 14.70 1.51 -8.21
C LYS A 78 14.58 0.19 -8.97
N THR A 79 14.82 -0.93 -8.30
CA THR A 79 14.66 -2.29 -8.86
C THR A 79 13.24 -2.83 -8.72
N VAL A 80 12.49 -2.35 -7.72
CA VAL A 80 11.08 -2.68 -7.48
C VAL A 80 10.25 -1.41 -7.61
N SER A 81 9.11 -1.52 -8.29
CA SER A 81 8.14 -0.44 -8.49
C SER A 81 6.75 -1.06 -8.55
N CYS A 82 5.85 -0.57 -7.70
CA CYS A 82 4.50 -1.10 -7.55
C CYS A 82 3.51 0.06 -7.35
N HIS A 83 2.31 -0.09 -7.89
CA HIS A 83 1.15 0.72 -7.47
C HIS A 83 0.33 -0.09 -6.48
N VAL A 84 0.14 0.46 -5.29
CA VAL A 84 -0.56 -0.17 -4.18
C VAL A 84 -1.89 0.51 -3.99
N THR A 85 -2.97 -0.28 -3.97
CA THR A 85 -4.32 0.21 -3.63
C THR A 85 -4.75 -0.37 -2.29
N SER A 86 -5.07 0.51 -1.34
CA SER A 86 -5.44 0.09 0.02
C SER A 86 -6.84 0.58 0.36
N PHE A 87 -7.70 -0.32 0.80
CA PHE A 87 -9.05 -0.05 1.29
C PHE A 87 -9.04 -0.14 2.82
N MET A 88 -9.06 1.00 3.48
CA MET A 88 -8.94 1.15 4.92
C MET A 88 -10.30 1.51 5.52
N ARG A 89 -10.96 0.56 6.18
CA ARG A 89 -12.12 0.90 7.04
C ARG A 89 -11.63 1.40 8.38
N THR A 90 -12.19 2.51 8.85
CA THR A 90 -11.70 3.20 10.04
C THR A 90 -12.81 3.47 11.06
N GLU A 91 -12.47 3.38 12.35
CA GLU A 91 -13.32 3.79 13.46
C GLU A 91 -12.48 4.62 14.44
N ASN A 92 -12.96 5.80 14.84
CA ASN A 92 -12.24 6.70 15.76
C ASN A 92 -10.79 6.93 15.34
N ASP A 93 -10.58 7.25 14.05
CA ASP A 93 -9.28 7.48 13.42
C ASP A 93 -8.31 6.29 13.42
N ARG A 94 -8.80 5.07 13.67
CA ARG A 94 -8.01 3.84 13.60
C ARG A 94 -8.55 2.87 12.56
N ILE A 95 -7.65 2.23 11.82
CA ILE A 95 -7.94 1.15 10.88
C ILE A 95 -8.47 -0.05 11.66
N VAL A 96 -9.65 -0.52 11.28
CA VAL A 96 -10.29 -1.74 11.82
C VAL A 96 -10.27 -2.88 10.81
N PHE A 97 -10.12 -2.56 9.53
CA PHE A 97 -9.98 -3.52 8.46
C PHE A 97 -9.20 -2.91 7.29
N LEU A 98 -8.26 -3.68 6.73
CA LEU A 98 -7.41 -3.27 5.59
C LEU A 98 -7.38 -4.39 4.55
N ASP A 99 -7.87 -4.11 3.34
CA ASP A 99 -7.50 -4.90 2.15
C ASP A 99 -6.47 -4.11 1.35
N GLU A 100 -5.35 -4.72 1.01
CA GLU A 100 -4.29 -4.08 0.24
C GLU A 100 -3.88 -4.91 -0.98
N TYR A 101 -3.87 -4.25 -2.14
CA TYR A 101 -3.61 -4.85 -3.44
C TYR A 101 -2.33 -4.27 -4.03
N TRP A 102 -1.36 -5.15 -4.30
CA TRP A 102 -0.06 -4.78 -4.84
C TRP A 102 0.01 -5.12 -6.33
N GLY A 103 0.14 -4.10 -7.18
CA GLY A 103 0.33 -4.27 -8.62
C GLY A 103 1.75 -3.90 -9.03
N ASP A 104 2.52 -4.87 -9.53
CA ASP A 104 3.86 -4.61 -10.04
C ASP A 104 3.83 -3.76 -11.30
N ASP A 105 4.71 -2.77 -11.36
CA ASP A 105 4.93 -2.00 -12.58
C ASP A 105 5.75 -2.81 -13.58
N GLY A 106 5.30 -2.78 -14.82
CA GLY A 106 5.90 -3.55 -15.89
C GLY A 106 5.84 -2.86 -17.23
N ASN A 107 6.66 -3.36 -18.14
CA ASN A 107 6.60 -2.94 -19.53
C ASN A 107 5.28 -3.38 -20.18
N PRO A 108 4.67 -2.56 -21.04
CA PRO A 108 3.58 -3.02 -21.88
C PRO A 108 4.00 -4.24 -22.71
N PRO A 109 3.14 -5.27 -22.86
CA PRO A 109 3.40 -6.41 -23.75
C PRO A 109 3.80 -5.98 -25.16
N GLN A 110 4.73 -6.74 -25.74
CA GLN A 110 5.37 -6.43 -27.02
C GLN A 110 4.37 -6.19 -28.16
N TRP A 111 3.31 -7.01 -28.26
CA TRP A 111 2.31 -6.87 -29.31
C TRP A 111 1.53 -5.53 -29.24
N ARG A 112 1.39 -4.93 -28.05
CA ARG A 112 0.80 -3.59 -27.89
C ARG A 112 1.73 -2.52 -28.44
N LYS A 113 3.03 -2.66 -28.19
CA LYS A 113 4.08 -1.77 -28.69
C LYS A 113 4.14 -1.80 -30.22
N GLU A 114 4.16 -2.99 -30.82
CA GLU A 114 4.21 -3.18 -32.28
C GLU A 114 2.99 -2.62 -32.99
N LYS A 115 1.82 -2.66 -32.34
CA LYS A 115 0.58 -2.07 -32.87
C LYS A 115 0.42 -0.57 -32.58
N GLY A 116 1.37 0.05 -31.87
CA GLY A 116 1.27 1.45 -31.46
C GLY A 116 0.08 1.73 -30.51
N LEU A 117 -0.30 0.76 -29.67
CA LEU A 117 -1.43 0.88 -28.75
C LEU A 117 -1.03 1.53 -27.43
N GLY A 118 -1.82 2.52 -27.00
CA GLY A 118 -1.64 3.24 -25.76
C GLY A 118 -0.67 4.42 -25.89
N THR A 119 -0.76 5.34 -24.94
CA THR A 119 0.14 6.49 -24.80
C THR A 119 0.62 6.58 -23.37
N ALA A 120 1.77 7.20 -23.14
CA ALA A 120 2.23 7.50 -21.79
C ALA A 120 1.16 8.33 -21.04
N ILE A 121 0.92 7.96 -19.79
CA ILE A 121 0.15 8.77 -18.84
C ILE A 121 0.99 10.03 -18.56
N ARG A 122 0.35 11.20 -18.53
CA ARG A 122 0.98 12.50 -18.28
C ARG A 122 0.40 13.13 -17.05
#